data_AF-A0A0L0LIL8-F1
#
_entry.id   AF-A0A0L0LIL8-F1
#
_cell.length_a   1.000
_cell.length_b   1.000
_cell.length_c   1.000
_cell.angle_alpha   90.00
_cell.angle_beta   90.00
_cell.angle_gamma   90.00
#
_symmetry.space_group_name_H-M   'P 1'
#
loop_
_entity.id
_entity.type
_entity.pdbx_description
1 polymer ?
#
loop_
_entity_poly.entity_id
_entity_poly.type
_entity_poly.pdbx_seq_one_letter_code
_entity_poly.pdbx_strand_id
1 'polypeptide(L)'
;MFIFKHPEAEDDEVFITNSNEKVFNQMSWVTKRKGKVALDGNGLMTNNDDWFPVFIGKKELESSEMSIKDIRGEIRRKIEDVLSVVK
;
A
#
# COMPACT_ATOMS: atom_id res chain seq x y z
N MET A 1 15.50 -5.61 12.93
CA MET A 1 14.27 -5.84 12.16
C MET A 1 14.53 -5.36 10.74
N PHE A 2 14.71 -6.27 9.77
CA PHE A 2 14.90 -5.86 8.37
C PHE A 2 13.57 -5.30 7.86
N ILE A 3 13.52 -3.98 7.64
CA ILE A 3 12.40 -3.37 6.94
C ILE A 3 12.60 -3.73 5.47
N PHE A 4 11.74 -4.60 4.94
CA PHE A 4 11.69 -4.86 3.50
C PHE A 4 11.48 -3.53 2.77
N LYS A 5 12.52 -3.02 2.09
CA LYS A 5 12.43 -1.87 1.19
C LYS A 5 12.02 -2.41 -0.17
N HIS A 6 10.82 -2.06 -0.61
CA HIS A 6 10.36 -2.42 -1.94
C HIS A 6 11.31 -1.81 -2.99
N PRO A 7 11.69 -2.54 -4.07
CA PRO A 7 12.65 -2.03 -5.05
C PRO A 7 12.24 -0.72 -5.72
N GLU A 8 10.93 -0.51 -5.89
CA GLU A 8 10.35 0.72 -6.46
C GLU A 8 10.13 1.86 -5.44
N ALA A 9 10.43 1.66 -4.15
CA ALA A 9 10.28 2.72 -3.16
C ALA A 9 11.40 3.76 -3.29
N GLU A 10 11.02 5.04 -3.36
CA GLU A 10 11.97 6.14 -3.34
C GLU A 10 12.56 6.35 -1.93
N ASP A 11 13.60 7.17 -1.83
CA ASP A 11 14.34 7.33 -0.58
C ASP A 11 13.54 8.04 0.51
N ASP A 12 12.56 8.86 0.16
CA ASP A 12 11.64 9.54 1.06
C ASP A 12 10.28 8.87 1.18
N GLU A 13 10.16 7.62 0.71
CA GLU A 13 8.91 6.86 0.73
C GLU A 13 8.96 5.60 1.58
N VAL A 14 7.76 5.10 1.90
CA VAL A 14 7.55 3.83 2.59
C VAL A 14 6.52 3.01 1.83
N PHE A 15 6.84 1.75 1.59
CA PHE A 15 5.88 0.77 1.09
C PHE A 15 4.84 0.42 2.16
N ILE A 16 3.58 0.73 1.88
CA ILE A 16 2.49 0.43 2.81
C ILE A 16 1.81 -0.88 2.48
N THR A 17 1.44 -1.14 1.23
CA THR A 17 0.74 -2.37 0.82
C THR A 17 0.67 -2.48 -0.69
N ASN A 18 0.37 -3.67 -1.22
CA ASN A 18 -0.23 -3.76 -2.55
C ASN A 18 -1.72 -3.43 -2.46
N SER A 19 -2.27 -2.81 -3.51
CA SER A 19 -3.67 -2.43 -3.60
C SER A 19 -4.12 -2.38 -5.06
N ASN A 20 -5.41 -2.11 -5.29
CA ASN A 20 -5.98 -1.89 -6.61
C ASN A 20 -6.51 -0.45 -6.76
N GLU A 21 -6.94 -0.10 -7.97
CA GLU A 21 -7.40 1.24 -8.32
C GLU A 21 -8.49 1.78 -7.39
N LYS A 22 -9.50 0.96 -7.11
CA LYS A 22 -10.67 1.35 -6.33
C LYS A 22 -10.28 1.72 -4.89
N VAL A 23 -9.45 0.89 -4.26
CA VAL A 23 -9.02 1.12 -2.88
C VAL A 23 -8.02 2.27 -2.81
N PHE A 24 -7.10 2.38 -3.77
CA PHE A 24 -6.16 3.51 -3.86
C PHE A 24 -6.88 4.86 -3.87
N ASN A 25 -7.95 4.97 -4.67
CA ASN A 25 -8.72 6.21 -4.78
C ASN A 25 -9.49 6.58 -3.50
N GLN A 26 -9.72 5.62 -2.59
CA GLN A 26 -10.36 5.84 -1.30
C GLN A 26 -9.38 6.15 -0.16
N MET A 27 -8.07 6.10 -0.41
CA MET A 27 -7.06 6.43 0.58
C MET A 27 -6.97 7.95 0.77
N SER A 28 -6.89 8.41 2.02
CA SER A 28 -6.81 9.84 2.37
C SER A 28 -5.42 10.46 2.24
N TRP A 29 -4.38 9.64 2.12
CA TRP A 29 -2.98 10.08 1.99
C TRP A 29 -2.77 10.96 0.76
N VAL A 30 -2.11 12.11 0.95
CA VAL A 30 -1.85 13.11 -0.08
C VAL A 30 -0.64 12.70 -0.91
N THR A 31 0.42 12.20 -0.27
CA THR A 31 1.66 11.78 -0.93
C THR A 31 1.61 10.34 -1.47
N LYS A 32 0.41 9.73 -1.54
CA LYS A 32 0.29 8.36 -2.04
C LYS A 32 0.71 8.25 -3.50
N ARG A 33 1.52 7.22 -3.80
CA ARG A 33 1.99 6.92 -5.15
C ARG A 33 1.78 5.45 -5.50
N LYS A 34 1.44 5.19 -6.76
CA LYS A 34 1.39 3.85 -7.34
C LYS A 34 2.76 3.48 -7.90
N GLY A 35 3.26 2.31 -7.55
CA GLY A 35 4.31 1.66 -8.34
C GLY A 35 3.74 0.82 -9.47
N LYS A 36 4.60 0.07 -10.14
CA LYS A 36 4.26 -0.67 -11.35
C LYS A 36 4.01 -2.14 -11.06
N VAL A 37 4.78 -2.75 -10.16
CA VAL A 37 4.83 -4.20 -9.99
C VAL A 37 4.53 -4.57 -8.55
N ALA A 38 3.40 -5.22 -8.33
CA ALA A 38 3.09 -5.78 -7.02
C ALA A 38 3.99 -6.98 -6.72
N LEU A 39 4.45 -7.08 -5.47
CA LEU A 39 5.26 -8.19 -4.97
C LEU A 39 4.53 -9.01 -3.91
N ASP A 40 4.68 -10.33 -3.91
CA ASP A 40 4.12 -11.24 -2.92
C ASP A 40 4.91 -11.23 -1.59
N GLY A 41 4.51 -12.09 -0.65
CA GLY A 41 5.17 -12.22 0.66
C GLY A 41 6.62 -12.74 0.60
N ASN A 42 7.05 -13.29 -0.54
CA ASN A 42 8.41 -13.73 -0.80
C ASN A 42 9.21 -12.68 -1.59
N GLY A 43 8.60 -11.54 -1.94
CA GLY A 43 9.22 -10.51 -2.77
C GLY A 43 9.22 -10.83 -4.27
N LEU A 44 8.40 -11.78 -4.72
CA LEU A 44 8.26 -12.16 -6.13
C LEU A 44 7.10 -11.41 -6.79
N MET A 45 7.18 -11.16 -8.09
CA MET A 45 6.08 -10.51 -8.83
C MET A 45 4.78 -11.29 -8.70
N THR A 46 3.67 -10.59 -8.42
CA THR A 46 2.35 -11.22 -8.47
C THR A 46 1.88 -11.33 -9.91
N ASN A 47 1.08 -12.36 -10.21
CA ASN A 47 0.40 -12.50 -11.50
C ASN A 47 -0.93 -11.70 -11.56
N ASN A 48 -1.17 -10.80 -10.60
CA ASN A 48 -2.41 -10.04 -10.52
C ASN A 48 -2.20 -8.64 -11.08
N ASP A 49 -2.57 -8.46 -12.35
CA ASP A 49 -2.36 -7.23 -13.11
C ASP A 49 -3.17 -6.04 -12.56
N ASP A 50 -4.23 -6.28 -11.79
CA ASP A 50 -5.05 -5.23 -11.17
C ASP A 50 -4.39 -4.65 -9.91
N TRP A 51 -3.32 -5.27 -9.42
CA TRP A 51 -2.67 -4.91 -8.17
C TRP A 51 -1.32 -4.24 -8.40
N PHE A 52 -1.09 -3.18 -7.65
CA PHE A 52 0.14 -2.40 -7.67
C PHE A 52 0.59 -2.06 -6.24
N PRO A 53 1.89 -1.83 -6.01
CA PRO A 53 2.39 -1.41 -4.73
C PRO A 53 2.02 0.06 -4.49
N VAL A 54 1.68 0.38 -3.25
CA VAL A 54 1.36 1.73 -2.82
C VAL A 54 2.42 2.23 -1.85
N PHE A 55 2.91 3.42 -2.12
CA PHE A 55 3.89 4.15 -1.33
C PHE A 55 3.27 5.40 -0.74
N ILE A 56 3.80 5.86 0.40
CA ILE A 56 3.52 7.17 0.98
C ILE A 56 4.83 7.83 1.41
N GLY A 57 4.84 9.16 1.44
CA GLY A 57 5.96 9.95 1.91
C GLY A 57 6.19 9.78 3.41
N LYS A 58 7.46 9.60 3.80
CA LYS A 58 7.88 9.43 5.20
C LYS A 58 7.41 10.57 6.10
N LYS A 59 7.50 11.81 5.63
CA LYS A 59 7.08 13.00 6.41
C LYS A 59 5.60 13.00 6.72
N GLU A 60 4.76 12.59 5.77
CA GLU A 60 3.31 12.51 5.98
C GLU A 60 2.98 11.39 6.97
N LEU A 61 3.64 10.23 6.84
CA LEU A 61 3.52 9.13 7.80
C LEU A 61 3.92 9.58 9.22
N GLU A 62 5.08 10.21 9.38
CA GLU A 62 5.57 10.70 10.67
C GLU A 62 4.62 11.73 11.31
N SER A 63 3.96 12.55 10.48
CA SER A 63 3.02 13.58 10.94
C SER A 63 1.62 13.03 11.26
N SER A 64 1.28 11.84 10.77
CA SER A 64 -0.05 11.24 10.96
C SER A 64 -0.27 10.57 12.33
N GLU A 65 0.79 10.41 13.12
CA GLU A 65 0.81 9.60 14.35
C GLU A 65 0.38 8.13 14.17
N MET A 66 0.18 7.67 12.92
CA MET A 66 -0.20 6.28 12.60
C MET A 66 1.03 5.43 12.34
N SER A 67 1.01 4.18 12.82
CA SER A 67 2.02 3.20 12.41
C SER A 67 1.65 2.58 11.05
N ILE A 68 2.66 2.06 10.35
CA ILE A 68 2.45 1.27 9.11
C ILE A 68 1.47 0.11 9.34
N LYS A 69 1.47 -0.48 10.55
CA LYS A 69 0.56 -1.57 10.91
C LYS A 69 -0.90 -1.09 10.96
N ASP A 70 -1.15 0.09 11.51
CA ASP A 70 -2.49 0.68 11.59
C ASP A 70 -3.03 0.97 10.18
N ILE A 71 -2.18 1.56 9.34
CA ILE A 71 -2.49 1.85 7.93
C ILE A 71 -2.85 0.57 7.17
N ARG A 72 -2.02 -0.47 7.29
CA ARG A 72 -2.28 -1.78 6.68
C ARG A 72 -3.60 -2.38 7.16
N GLY A 73 -3.92 -2.25 8.45
CA GLY A 73 -5.18 -2.72 9.02
C GLY A 73 -6.40 -1.96 8.51
N GLU A 74 -6.30 -0.64 8.32
CA GLU A 74 -7.37 0.16 7.70
C GLU A 74 -7.58 -0.22 6.23
N ILE A 75 -6.51 -0.30 5.45
CA ILE A 75 -6.60 -0.63 4.02
C ILE A 75 -7.15 -2.04 3.83
N ARG A 76 -6.74 -3.01 4.65
CA ARG A 76 -7.28 -4.37 4.61
C ARG A 76 -8.79 -4.39 4.82
N ARG A 77 -9.31 -3.65 5.80
CA ARG A 77 -10.76 -3.53 6.04
C ARG A 77 -11.48 -2.95 4.82
N LYS A 78 -10.93 -1.88 4.22
CA LYS A 78 -11.49 -1.30 2.98
C LYS A 78 -11.48 -2.28 1.80
N ILE A 79 -10.42 -3.07 1.65
CA ILE A 79 -10.36 -4.14 0.63
C ILE A 79 -11.46 -5.16 0.87
N GLU A 80 -11.61 -5.64 2.11
CA GLU A 80 -12.65 -6.60 2.50
C GLU A 80 -14.06 -6.04 2.24
N ASP A 81 -14.32 -4.78 2.59
CA ASP A 81 -15.58 -4.09 2.32
C ASP A 81 -15.85 -4.02 0.80
N VAL A 82 -14.86 -3.61 0.01
CA VAL A 82 -14.97 -3.51 -1.45
C VAL A 82 -15.29 -4.86 -2.10
N LEU A 83 -14.68 -5.93 -1.61
CA LEU A 83 -14.89 -7.29 -2.11
C LEU A 83 -16.22 -7.90 -1.60
N SER A 84 -16.69 -7.49 -0.42
CA SER A 84 -17.96 -7.97 0.16
C SER A 84 -19.19 -7.51 -0.63
N VAL A 85 -19.11 -6.36 -1.29
CA VAL A 85 -20.19 -5.77 -2.11
C VAL A 85 -20.36 -6.49 -3.46
N VAL A 86 -19.47 -7.41 -3.81
CA VAL A 86 -19.51 -8.16 -5.09
C VAL A 86 -20.22 -9.52 -4.94
N LYS A 87 -20.95 -9.75 -3.85
CA LYS A 87 -21.76 -10.97 -3.62
C LYS A 87 -23.25 -10.72 -3.74
#